data_AF-A0A0L8G6Q0-F1
#
_entry.id   AF-A0A0L8G6Q0-F1
#
_cell.length_a   1.000
_cell.length_b   1.000
_cell.length_c   1.000
_cell.angle_alpha   90.00
_cell.angle_beta   90.00
_cell.angle_gamma   90.00
#
_symmetry.space_group_name_H-M   'P 1'
#
loop_
_entity.id
_entity.type
_entity.pdbx_description
1 polymer ?
#
loop_
_entity_poly.entity_id
_entity_poly.type
_entity_poly.pdbx_seq_one_letter_code
_entity_poly.pdbx_strand_id
1 'polypeptide(L)'
;MMVAQKGYKMILSSCWYLNYVNYGPDWESLYLCDPADFTDDPKLENLMMGGEACLWSEYVDATNFMSRLWPRASAVAERLWSKREVNNVDDAQFRLDQQRCRLLSRGISAQPIMNGYCEETQNRQLLALVSSPAAIIHSFTIKFYVFSTLLAFY
;
A
#
# COMPACT_ATOMS: atom_id res chain seq x y z
N MET A 1 24.23 -8.09 -3.91
CA MET A 1 23.74 -8.34 -2.52
C MET A 1 24.41 -9.59 -1.96
N MET A 2 25.20 -9.50 -0.88
CA MET A 2 25.98 -10.64 -0.33
C MET A 2 25.11 -11.81 0.15
N VAL A 3 23.85 -11.56 0.50
CA VAL A 3 22.89 -12.58 0.97
C VAL A 3 22.50 -13.52 -0.19
N ALA A 4 22.19 -12.96 -1.35
CA ALA A 4 21.86 -13.72 -2.57
C ALA A 4 23.04 -14.62 -3.01
N GLN A 5 24.26 -14.08 -2.96
CA GLN A 5 25.48 -14.81 -3.32
C GLN A 5 25.74 -16.02 -2.42
N LYS A 6 25.21 -16.01 -1.20
CA LYS A 6 25.27 -17.15 -0.27
C LYS A 6 24.12 -18.15 -0.46
N GLY A 7 23.22 -17.93 -1.43
CA GLY A 7 22.12 -18.83 -1.75
C GLY A 7 20.93 -18.75 -0.80
N TYR A 8 20.83 -17.71 0.04
CA TYR A 8 19.70 -17.53 0.95
C TYR A 8 18.52 -16.86 0.26
N LYS A 9 17.31 -17.27 0.64
CA LYS A 9 16.06 -16.60 0.28
C LYS A 9 15.95 -15.24 0.99
N MET A 10 15.36 -14.27 0.30
CA MET A 10 15.36 -12.87 0.74
C MET A 10 13.96 -12.28 0.69
N ILE A 11 13.73 -11.30 1.56
CA ILE A 11 12.55 -10.43 1.61
C ILE A 11 13.09 -9.00 1.64
N LEU A 12 12.53 -8.11 0.80
CA LEU A 12 12.92 -6.71 0.76
C LEU A 12 11.97 -5.83 1.57
N SER A 13 12.52 -4.92 2.36
CA SER A 13 11.71 -3.87 3.03
C SER A 13 12.35 -2.49 2.98
N SER A 14 13.61 -2.36 2.54
CA SER A 14 14.42 -1.15 2.73
C SER A 14 13.87 0.09 2.01
N CYS A 15 13.26 -0.07 0.84
CA CYS A 15 12.66 1.02 0.08
C CYS A 15 11.17 1.25 0.41
N TRP A 16 10.56 0.43 1.27
CA TRP A 16 9.13 0.47 1.57
C TRP A 16 8.83 0.89 3.02
N TYR A 17 9.56 1.89 3.49
CA TYR A 17 9.32 2.53 4.78
C TYR A 17 8.25 3.60 4.65
N LEU A 18 7.00 3.23 4.95
CA LEU A 18 5.85 4.11 4.92
C LEU A 18 5.85 5.12 6.08
N ASN A 19 6.56 4.86 7.18
CA ASN A 19 6.65 5.83 8.27
C ASN A 19 7.42 7.10 7.86
N TYR A 20 8.29 7.02 6.85
CA TYR A 20 8.87 8.21 6.23
C TYR A 20 7.84 8.87 5.30
N VAL A 21 7.44 10.09 5.65
CA VAL A 21 6.47 10.87 4.90
C VAL A 21 7.20 12.07 4.30
N ASN A 22 7.11 12.21 2.99
CA ASN A 22 7.67 13.35 2.25
C ASN A 22 6.53 14.16 1.63
N TYR A 23 6.78 15.44 1.36
CA TYR A 23 5.81 16.27 0.65
C TYR A 23 5.69 15.83 -0.82
N GLY A 24 4.46 15.72 -1.32
CA GLY A 24 4.15 15.30 -2.69
C GLY A 24 3.77 13.83 -2.83
N PRO A 25 3.69 13.31 -4.07
CA PRO A 25 3.30 11.93 -4.37
C PRO A 25 4.45 10.94 -4.09
N ASP A 26 4.78 10.75 -2.82
CA ASP A 26 5.86 9.84 -2.38
C ASP A 26 5.63 8.36 -2.77
N TRP A 27 4.40 7.98 -3.09
CA TRP A 27 4.01 6.66 -3.57
C TRP A 27 4.73 6.23 -4.86
N GLU A 28 5.14 7.18 -5.71
CA GLU A 28 5.85 6.89 -6.96
C GLU A 28 7.19 6.18 -6.67
N SER A 29 7.92 6.66 -5.67
CA SER A 29 9.19 6.05 -5.25
C SER A 29 9.00 4.62 -4.71
N LEU A 30 7.88 4.37 -4.02
CA LEU A 30 7.53 3.04 -3.52
C LEU A 30 7.20 2.09 -4.67
N TYR A 31 6.47 2.59 -5.67
CA TYR A 31 6.06 1.84 -6.85
C TYR A 31 7.24 1.49 -7.78
N LEU A 32 8.20 2.41 -7.92
CA LEU A 32 9.38 2.24 -8.77
C LEU A 32 10.47 1.37 -8.13
N CYS A 33 10.40 1.09 -6.83
CA CYS A 33 11.38 0.21 -6.20
C CYS A 33 11.25 -1.23 -6.73
N ASP A 34 12.24 -1.67 -7.49
CA ASP A 34 12.33 -3.03 -8.01
C ASP A 34 13.10 -3.94 -7.04
N PRO A 35 12.45 -4.97 -6.45
CA PRO A 35 13.13 -5.87 -5.53
C PRO A 35 14.23 -6.73 -6.18
N ALA A 36 14.25 -6.85 -7.50
CA ALA A 36 15.23 -7.62 -8.26
C ALA A 36 16.39 -6.78 -8.83
N ASP A 37 16.43 -5.46 -8.62
CA ASP A 37 17.42 -4.54 -9.22
C ASP A 37 18.87 -4.76 -8.75
N PHE A 38 19.10 -5.73 -7.86
CA PHE A 38 20.44 -6.08 -7.40
C PHE A 38 21.18 -7.07 -8.31
N THR A 39 20.51 -7.66 -9.31
CA THR A 39 21.09 -8.68 -10.20
C THR A 39 20.33 -8.87 -11.51
N ASP A 40 21.06 -9.22 -12.57
CA ASP A 40 20.49 -9.72 -13.83
C ASP A 40 20.54 -11.26 -13.97
N ASP A 41 21.05 -11.97 -12.95
CA ASP A 41 21.11 -13.44 -12.95
C ASP A 41 19.75 -14.00 -12.50
N PRO A 42 19.00 -14.71 -13.37
CA PRO A 42 17.70 -15.28 -13.01
C PRO A 42 17.76 -16.23 -11.81
N LYS A 43 18.90 -16.88 -11.56
CA LYS A 43 19.07 -17.77 -10.40
C LYS A 43 19.09 -16.99 -9.09
N LEU A 44 19.74 -15.83 -9.09
CA LEU A 44 19.81 -14.96 -7.92
C LEU A 44 18.50 -14.19 -7.73
N GLU A 45 17.85 -13.78 -8.82
CA GLU A 45 16.52 -13.16 -8.80
C GLU A 45 15.48 -14.10 -8.17
N ASN A 46 15.51 -15.40 -8.51
CA ASN A 46 14.62 -16.41 -7.93
C ASN A 46 14.77 -16.62 -6.40
N LEU A 47 15.84 -16.10 -5.78
CA LEU A 47 15.98 -16.09 -4.32
C LEU A 47 15.19 -14.97 -3.66
N MET A 48 14.73 -13.97 -4.41
CA MET A 48 13.87 -12.91 -3.92
C MET A 48 12.43 -13.44 -3.81
N MET A 49 11.95 -13.59 -2.58
CA MET A 49 10.62 -14.15 -2.30
C MET A 49 9.51 -13.10 -2.34
N GLY A 50 9.88 -11.82 -2.36
CA GLY A 50 8.96 -10.68 -2.29
C GLY A 50 9.46 -9.65 -1.28
N GLY A 51 8.54 -9.04 -0.56
CA GLY A 51 8.91 -8.07 0.45
C GLY A 51 7.73 -7.49 1.24
N GLU A 52 8.02 -6.50 2.07
CA GLU A 52 7.08 -5.98 3.07
C GLU A 52 7.13 -4.45 3.11
N ALA A 53 5.95 -3.83 3.15
CA ALA A 53 5.83 -2.41 3.47
C ALA A 53 5.80 -2.21 4.99
N CYS A 54 6.72 -1.41 5.51
CA CYS A 54 6.87 -1.18 6.94
C CYS A 54 6.25 0.16 7.34
N LEU A 55 5.32 0.13 8.30
CA LEU A 55 4.79 1.32 8.95
C LEU A 55 5.11 1.26 10.44
N TRP A 56 6.29 1.76 10.80
CA TRP A 56 6.71 1.85 12.18
C TRP A 56 5.88 2.88 12.97
N SER A 57 5.65 2.60 14.25
CA SER A 57 4.64 3.28 15.07
C SER A 57 5.17 4.44 15.92
N GLU A 58 6.36 4.97 15.64
CA GLU A 58 6.92 6.09 16.43
C GLU A 58 6.03 7.33 16.37
N TYR A 59 5.40 7.57 15.22
CA TYR A 59 4.48 8.69 14.98
C TYR A 59 3.15 8.24 14.39
N VAL A 60 2.81 6.95 14.52
CA VAL A 60 1.61 6.35 13.94
C VAL A 60 0.78 5.71 15.04
N ASP A 61 -0.49 6.10 15.11
CA ASP A 61 -1.48 5.54 16.01
C ASP A 61 -2.85 5.41 15.31
N ALA A 62 -3.89 5.07 16.07
CA ALA A 62 -5.24 4.90 15.52
C ALA A 62 -5.80 6.18 14.84
N THR A 63 -5.28 7.36 15.14
CA THR A 63 -5.77 8.63 14.58
C THR A 63 -5.31 8.85 13.14
N ASN A 64 -4.17 8.26 12.74
CA ASN A 64 -3.54 8.54 11.45
C ASN A 64 -3.11 7.29 10.67
N PHE A 65 -3.26 6.09 11.24
CA PHE A 65 -2.83 4.83 10.64
C PHE A 65 -3.41 4.61 9.24
N MET A 66 -4.73 4.75 9.09
CA MET A 66 -5.42 4.44 7.82
C MET A 66 -4.98 5.35 6.68
N SER A 67 -4.93 6.66 6.93
CA SER A 67 -4.56 7.66 5.91
C SER A 67 -3.08 7.58 5.55
N ARG A 68 -2.21 7.29 6.52
CA ARG A 68 -0.78 7.08 6.23
C ARG A 68 -0.53 5.78 5.47
N LEU A 69 -1.24 4.71 5.78
CA LEU A 69 -1.02 3.42 5.15
C LEU A 69 -1.56 3.41 3.72
N TRP A 70 -2.81 3.86 3.53
CA TRP A 70 -3.52 3.74 2.26
C TRP A 70 -3.67 5.09 1.56
N PRO A 71 -3.46 5.16 0.23
CA PRO A 71 -3.21 4.06 -0.71
C PRO A 71 -1.72 3.79 -0.97
N ARG A 72 -0.79 4.38 -0.21
CA ARG A 72 0.66 4.21 -0.45
C ARG A 72 1.10 2.75 -0.40
N ALA A 73 0.57 1.95 0.53
CA ALA A 73 0.81 0.51 0.57
C ALA A 73 0.25 -0.24 -0.65
N SER A 74 -0.77 0.29 -1.34
CA SER A 74 -1.27 -0.30 -2.58
C SER A 74 -0.24 -0.22 -3.71
N ALA A 75 0.59 0.82 -3.74
CA ALA A 75 1.68 0.94 -4.72
C ALA A 75 2.71 -0.18 -4.53
N VAL A 76 3.06 -0.49 -3.27
CA VAL A 76 3.94 -1.61 -2.92
C VAL A 76 3.29 -2.95 -3.29
N ALA A 77 1.99 -3.09 -3.02
CA ALA A 77 1.25 -4.30 -3.38
C ALA A 77 1.24 -4.54 -4.89
N GLU A 78 1.05 -3.51 -5.72
CA GLU A 78 1.11 -3.65 -7.18
C GLU A 78 2.50 -4.08 -7.64
N ARG A 79 3.57 -3.53 -7.06
CA ARG A 79 4.96 -3.94 -7.38
C ARG A 79 5.25 -5.40 -7.02
N LEU A 80 4.71 -5.89 -5.90
CA LEU A 80 4.92 -7.28 -5.45
C LEU A 80 4.06 -8.30 -6.20
N TRP A 81 2.98 -7.87 -6.83
CA TRP A 81 2.01 -8.74 -7.50
C TRP A 81 2.14 -8.73 -9.03
N SER A 82 2.32 -7.54 -9.61
CA SER A 82 2.37 -7.35 -11.05
C SER A 82 3.71 -7.79 -11.63
N LYS A 83 3.73 -7.99 -12.95
CA LYS A 83 4.97 -8.28 -13.66
C LYS A 83 5.96 -7.13 -13.50
N ARG A 84 7.26 -7.45 -13.54
CA ARG A 84 8.36 -6.49 -13.36
C ARG A 84 8.26 -5.29 -14.32
N GLU A 85 7.82 -5.52 -15.55
CA GLU A 85 7.69 -4.51 -16.60
C GLU A 85 6.53 -3.53 -16.37
N VAL A 86 5.61 -3.84 -15.45
CA VAL A 86 4.54 -2.92 -15.05
C VAL A 86 5.14 -1.88 -14.09
N ASN A 87 5.68 -0.81 -14.67
CA ASN A 87 6.36 0.26 -13.92
C ASN A 87 6.10 1.68 -14.46
N ASN A 88 5.15 1.83 -15.39
CA ASN A 88 4.74 3.17 -15.87
C ASN A 88 3.96 3.91 -14.78
N VAL A 89 4.50 5.05 -14.34
CA VAL A 89 3.94 5.85 -13.24
C VAL A 89 2.67 6.57 -13.65
N ASP A 90 2.62 7.16 -14.85
CA ASP A 90 1.47 7.92 -15.33
C ASP A 90 0.22 7.04 -15.42
N ASP A 91 0.38 5.82 -15.92
CA ASP A 91 -0.68 4.81 -16.04
C ASP A 91 -1.08 4.26 -14.64
N ALA A 92 -0.10 4.03 -13.76
CA ALA A 92 -0.34 3.59 -12.39
C ALA A 92 -1.11 4.65 -11.57
N GLN A 93 -0.86 5.94 -11.79
CA GLN A 93 -1.52 7.02 -11.07
C GLN A 93 -3.05 6.94 -11.20
N PHE A 94 -3.57 6.75 -12.41
CA PHE A 94 -5.01 6.66 -12.65
C PHE A 94 -5.64 5.42 -12.01
N ARG A 95 -4.97 4.26 -12.10
CA ARG A 95 -5.44 3.03 -11.44
C ARG A 95 -5.40 3.15 -9.93
N LEU A 96 -4.36 3.77 -9.38
CA LEU A 96 -4.19 3.95 -7.95
C LEU A 96 -5.25 4.90 -7.38
N ASP A 97 -5.61 5.97 -8.10
CA ASP A 97 -6.69 6.87 -7.70
C ASP A 97 -8.06 6.16 -7.74
N GLN A 98 -8.32 5.36 -8.78
CA GLN A 98 -9.51 4.50 -8.81
C GLN A 98 -9.54 3.52 -7.63
N GLN A 99 -8.40 2.88 -7.32
CA GLN A 99 -8.29 1.97 -6.18
C GLN A 99 -8.52 2.71 -4.86
N ARG A 100 -8.03 3.94 -4.72
CA ARG A 100 -8.32 4.79 -3.58
C ARG A 100 -9.83 5.03 -3.44
N CYS A 101 -10.54 5.35 -4.52
CA CYS A 101 -12.00 5.50 -4.47
C CYS A 101 -12.70 4.20 -4.03
N ARG A 102 -12.24 3.03 -4.48
CA ARG A 102 -12.75 1.72 -4.00
C ARG A 102 -12.47 1.48 -2.52
N LEU A 103 -11.32 1.92 -2.01
CA LEU A 103 -11.00 1.83 -0.58
C LEU A 103 -11.96 2.71 0.24
N LEU A 104 -12.20 3.94 -0.22
CA LEU A 104 -13.14 4.86 0.41
C LEU A 104 -14.57 4.30 0.44
N SER A 105 -15.03 3.70 -0.66
CA SER A 105 -16.36 3.06 -0.70
C SER A 105 -16.48 1.81 0.18
N ARG A 106 -15.35 1.22 0.58
CA ARG A 106 -15.28 0.14 1.57
C ARG A 106 -15.11 0.66 3.01
N GLY A 107 -15.15 1.97 3.23
CA GLY A 107 -15.00 2.59 4.55
C GLY A 107 -13.55 2.70 5.04
N ILE A 108 -12.57 2.49 4.15
CA ILE A 108 -11.14 2.65 4.47
C ILE A 108 -10.75 4.09 4.15
N SER A 109 -10.33 4.84 5.17
CA SER A 109 -9.94 6.25 5.06
C SER A 109 -8.57 6.42 4.37
N ALA A 110 -8.52 6.22 3.06
CA ALA A 110 -7.32 6.39 2.25
C ALA A 110 -7.05 7.87 1.87
N GLN A 111 -5.80 8.32 1.99
CA GLN A 111 -5.41 9.69 1.64
C GLN A 111 -5.46 9.94 0.12
N PRO A 112 -5.65 11.18 -0.34
CA PRO A 112 -5.53 11.52 -1.77
C PRO A 112 -4.09 11.38 -2.27
N ILE A 113 -3.94 11.03 -3.55
CA ILE A 113 -2.64 10.99 -4.25
C ILE A 113 -2.47 12.13 -5.25
N MET A 114 -3.57 12.72 -5.71
CA MET A 114 -3.62 13.82 -6.67
C MET A 114 -4.85 14.70 -6.39
N ASN A 115 -4.96 15.81 -7.11
CA ASN A 115 -6.17 16.63 -7.11
C ASN A 115 -7.33 15.88 -7.78
N GLY A 116 -8.48 15.81 -7.10
CA GLY A 116 -9.65 15.09 -7.60
C GLY A 116 -10.69 14.83 -6.50
N TYR A 117 -11.72 14.06 -6.83
CA TYR A 117 -12.77 13.64 -5.90
C TYR A 117 -13.30 12.25 -6.26
N CYS A 118 -13.90 11.56 -5.28
CA CYS A 118 -14.59 10.28 -5.48
C CYS A 118 -16.08 10.46 -5.18
N GLU A 119 -16.95 10.13 -6.14
CA GLU A 119 -18.41 10.37 -6.04
C GLU A 119 -19.07 9.64 -4.85
N GLU A 120 -18.72 8.38 -4.58
CA GLU A 120 -19.37 7.57 -3.53
C GLU A 120 -19.11 8.06 -2.09
N THR A 121 -18.06 8.85 -1.87
CA THR A 121 -17.70 9.37 -0.53
C THR A 121 -18.71 10.39 -0.02
N GLN A 122 -19.35 11.13 -0.91
CA GLN A 122 -20.22 12.26 -0.57
C GLN A 122 -21.50 11.79 0.15
N ASN A 123 -22.07 10.66 -0.29
CA ASN A 123 -23.27 10.08 0.32
C ASN A 123 -23.01 9.49 1.70
N ARG A 124 -21.81 8.95 1.95
CA ARG A 124 -21.49 8.28 3.22
C ARG A 124 -21.07 9.25 4.33
N GLN A 125 -20.39 10.36 4.00
CA GLN A 125 -20.13 11.42 4.98
C GLN A 125 -21.44 12.10 5.42
N LEU A 126 -22.38 12.33 4.50
CA LEU A 126 -23.72 12.82 4.85
C LEU A 126 -24.47 11.82 5.73
N LEU A 127 -24.42 10.51 5.43
CA LEU A 127 -25.04 9.49 6.27
C LEU A 127 -24.37 9.35 7.64
N ALA A 128 -23.04 9.43 7.75
CA ALA A 128 -22.32 9.36 9.03
C ALA A 128 -22.64 10.55 9.95
N LEU A 129 -22.87 11.74 9.38
CA LEU A 129 -23.33 12.92 10.11
C LEU A 129 -24.78 12.78 10.62
N VAL A 130 -25.61 11.99 9.94
CA VAL A 130 -27.02 11.77 10.30
C VAL A 130 -27.20 10.53 11.21
N SER A 131 -26.21 9.62 11.28
CA SER A 131 -26.35 8.31 11.93
C SER A 131 -25.43 8.05 13.13
N SER A 132 -24.78 9.07 13.71
CA SER A 132 -23.90 8.84 14.88
C SER A 132 -24.67 8.84 16.22
N PRO A 133 -24.83 7.67 16.85
CA PRO A 133 -24.65 7.51 18.28
C PRO A 133 -23.41 6.66 18.55
N ALA A 134 -22.72 6.96 19.65
CA ALA A 134 -21.44 6.40 20.05
C ALA A 134 -21.36 4.85 20.08
N ALA A 135 -20.19 4.36 19.67
CA ALA A 135 -19.45 3.16 20.12
C ALA A 135 -20.09 1.75 19.99
N ILE A 136 -19.27 0.76 19.58
CA ILE A 136 -19.01 -0.50 20.33
C ILE A 136 -17.81 -1.26 19.73
N ILE A 137 -16.90 -1.59 20.66
CA ILE A 137 -15.75 -2.48 20.72
C ILE A 137 -15.79 -3.75 19.82
N HIS A 138 -14.68 -4.08 19.14
CA HIS A 138 -13.97 -5.37 19.35
C HIS A 138 -12.58 -5.39 18.69
N SER A 139 -11.57 -5.41 19.55
CA SER A 139 -10.19 -5.77 19.23
C SER A 139 -10.14 -7.28 18.97
N PHE A 140 -9.86 -7.72 17.73
CA PHE A 140 -9.40 -9.08 17.43
C PHE A 140 -8.68 -9.08 16.05
N THR A 141 -7.36 -9.25 16.09
CA THR A 141 -6.54 -9.89 15.05
C THR A 141 -6.30 -9.16 13.71
N ILE A 142 -5.40 -8.18 13.71
CA ILE A 142 -4.73 -7.64 12.50
C ILE A 142 -3.63 -8.62 12.05
N LYS A 143 -4.00 -9.85 11.68
CA LYS A 143 -3.09 -10.80 10.99
C LYS A 143 -3.68 -11.38 9.71
N PHE A 144 -4.99 -11.23 9.47
CA PHE A 144 -5.65 -11.77 8.29
C PHE A 144 -5.98 -10.73 7.20
N TYR A 145 -5.88 -9.43 7.50
CA TYR A 145 -6.41 -8.42 6.59
C TYR A 145 -5.58 -8.21 5.33
N VAL A 146 -4.28 -8.51 5.34
CA VAL A 146 -3.42 -8.37 4.16
C VAL A 146 -3.81 -9.38 3.07
N PHE A 147 -4.25 -10.59 3.44
CA PHE A 147 -4.64 -11.62 2.48
C PHE A 147 -6.03 -11.39 1.89
N SER A 148 -6.96 -10.80 2.65
CA SER A 148 -8.31 -10.51 2.15
C SER A 148 -8.37 -9.28 1.24
N THR A 149 -7.48 -8.30 1.41
CA THR A 149 -7.39 -7.16 0.47
C THR A 149 -6.73 -7.54 -0.85
N LEU A 150 -5.93 -8.62 -0.90
CA LEU A 150 -5.34 -9.15 -2.13
C LEU A 150 -6.38 -9.76 -3.08
N LEU A 151 -7.48 -10.31 -2.55
CA LEU A 151 -8.62 -10.76 -3.36
C LEU A 151 -9.45 -9.61 -3.94
N ALA A 152 -9.19 -8.37 -3.52
CA ALA A 152 -9.96 -7.19 -3.92
C ALA A 152 -9.31 -6.38 -5.06
N PHE A 153 -8.26 -6.94 -5.68
CA PHE A 153 -7.64 -6.49 -6.94
C PHE A 153 -8.34 -7.04 -8.20
N TYR A 154 -9.42 -7.81 -8.02
CA TYR A 154 -10.39 -8.16 -9.07
C TYR A 154 -11.79 -7.69 -8.68
#